data_AF-A0A835H4C2-F1
#
_entry.id   AF-A0A835H4C2-F1
#
_cell.length_a   1.000
_cell.length_b   1.000
_cell.length_c   1.000
_cell.angle_alpha   90.00
_cell.angle_beta   90.00
_cell.angle_gamma   90.00
#
_symmetry.space_group_name_H-M   'P 1'
#
loop_
_entity.id
_entity.type
_entity.pdbx_description
1 polymer ?
#
loop_
_entity_poly.entity_id
_entity_poly.type
_entity_poly.pdbx_seq_one_letter_code
_entity_poly.pdbx_strand_id
1 'polypeptide(L)'
;MNTWLQVRSPSVGDKFSSMHGQKGVIGLLESQENFPFTHQGIVPDIVINPHAFPTRKIPGQLLEAALGKGIASGGLIRYVTPLVTPSVDDITEQRHSVDEDDVMGTNEVEEDVKMSDSEEEEEDERVEEVTFTEEGLSKLCREASRSFFKEYGLLSHQIHSYNDFVENGVQKVFDDIGEIDVEPGYDPSKKGGDGGWRRAKVKFGKVKLEKPMFWSNDSGKALKFLPRHARLQHMTYSSRMKVEIDFEVFKLENKSSDKFKTGKETYTQKVGISKEKKEVVIGRIPVMAFVAQERISLKRLWVDQPNWNISYRTEIRRLRVDLKIEEVSASECGHLQRTKALNVHFLGCTIPLWVFLFALGMPSDKEIIEMINCNLSDESSVKLLLSTISYADDQHEGFRRGGYSSKKIDELIKGTRFPPKESTKDCLDKYLFPTLTGSKQKALFLGYMVKRLLQSYSGQGKPDNKDDFRNKRLDLTGELLEWELRNHIKHLDASLITLS
;
A
#
# COMPACT_ATOMS: atom_id res chain seq x y z
N MET A 1 22.57 46.29 11.23
CA MET A 1 21.52 45.41 11.77
C MET A 1 22.04 43.98 11.70
N ASN A 2 22.50 43.42 12.83
CA ASN A 2 22.94 42.02 12.90
C ASN A 2 21.69 41.14 12.90
N THR A 3 21.52 40.35 11.85
CA THR A 3 20.44 39.35 11.73
C THR A 3 20.73 38.18 12.66
N TRP A 4 19.90 38.03 13.69
CA TRP A 4 19.89 36.92 14.66
C TRP A 4 19.39 35.59 14.04
N LEU A 5 19.79 35.29 12.81
CA LEU A 5 19.30 34.15 12.05
C LEU A 5 20.33 33.03 12.13
N GLN A 6 20.08 32.05 13.00
CA GLN A 6 20.92 30.87 13.15
C GLN A 6 20.31 29.69 12.40
N VAL A 7 21.04 29.14 11.43
CA VAL A 7 20.66 27.88 10.77
C VAL A 7 21.03 26.73 11.69
N ARG A 8 20.04 25.97 12.15
CA ARG A 8 20.24 24.75 12.94
C ARG A 8 19.17 23.72 12.63
N SER A 9 19.46 22.45 12.89
CA SER A 9 18.47 21.38 12.82
C SER A 9 17.36 21.62 13.87
N PRO A 10 16.09 21.41 13.51
CA PRO A 10 14.99 21.52 14.46
C PRO A 10 15.17 20.50 15.58
N SER A 11 14.84 20.91 16.81
CA SER A 11 14.88 20.11 18.03
C SER A 11 13.46 20.00 18.62
N VAL A 12 13.15 18.88 19.27
CA VAL A 12 11.87 18.73 19.98
C VAL A 12 11.76 19.84 21.02
N GLY A 13 10.62 20.54 21.05
CA GLY A 13 10.42 21.73 21.88
C GLY A 13 10.67 23.06 21.16
N ASP A 14 11.29 23.04 19.98
CA ASP A 14 11.43 24.26 19.18
C ASP A 14 10.07 24.82 18.78
N LYS A 15 9.99 26.16 18.76
CA LYS A 15 8.78 26.87 18.39
C LYS A 15 8.84 27.23 16.91
N PHE A 16 7.84 26.79 16.15
CA PHE A 16 7.59 27.25 14.80
C PHE A 16 6.39 28.18 14.81
N SER A 17 6.34 29.17 13.93
CA SER A 17 5.15 30.01 13.76
C SER A 17 4.57 29.83 12.37
N SER A 18 3.27 29.64 12.26
CA SER A 18 2.57 29.85 10.98
C SER A 18 2.48 31.35 10.65
N MET A 19 2.02 31.68 9.44
CA MET A 19 1.86 33.07 8.95
C MET A 19 0.98 33.93 9.87
N HIS A 20 -0.02 33.34 10.51
CA HIS A 20 -0.95 34.04 11.41
C HIS A 20 -0.48 34.07 12.88
N GLY A 21 0.82 33.91 13.12
CA GLY A 21 1.38 33.96 14.48
C GLY A 21 1.09 32.71 15.31
N GLN A 22 0.64 31.60 14.70
CA GLN A 22 0.39 30.36 15.44
C GLN A 22 1.70 29.70 15.84
N LYS A 23 2.14 29.95 17.08
CA LYS A 23 3.34 29.34 17.64
C LYS A 23 3.11 27.87 17.96
N GLY A 24 3.36 26.98 17.00
CA GLY A 24 3.47 25.55 17.22
C GLY A 24 4.74 25.17 18.00
N VAL A 25 4.70 24.03 18.67
CA VAL A 25 5.89 23.43 19.28
C VAL A 25 6.14 22.12 18.53
N ILE A 26 7.38 21.87 18.15
CA ILE A 26 7.78 20.59 17.56
C ILE A 26 7.65 19.52 18.66
N GLY A 27 6.55 18.79 18.64
CA GLY A 27 6.29 17.71 19.61
C GLY A 27 7.03 16.42 19.28
N LEU A 28 7.43 16.24 18.02
CA LEU A 28 8.10 15.05 17.52
C LEU A 28 8.99 15.43 16.34
N LEU A 29 10.22 14.90 16.36
CA LEU A 29 11.06 14.80 15.18
C LEU A 29 10.98 13.37 14.69
N GLU A 30 10.77 13.23 13.39
CA GLU A 30 10.61 11.95 12.74
C GLU A 30 11.50 11.93 11.50
N SER A 31 11.99 10.75 11.13
CA SER A 31 12.87 10.60 9.97
C SER A 31 12.05 10.71 8.68
N GLN A 32 12.64 11.28 7.61
CA GLN A 32 11.93 11.59 6.36
C GLN A 32 11.25 10.37 5.74
N GLU A 33 11.87 9.20 5.85
CA GLU A 33 11.33 7.91 5.39
C GLU A 33 9.99 7.51 6.04
N ASN A 34 9.67 8.09 7.19
CA ASN A 34 8.46 7.80 7.95
C ASN A 34 7.33 8.79 7.65
N PHE A 35 7.59 9.82 6.83
CA PHE A 35 6.60 10.79 6.39
C PHE A 35 5.74 10.25 5.23
N PRO A 36 4.50 10.74 5.08
CA PRO A 36 3.70 10.46 3.89
C PRO A 36 4.40 11.03 2.65
N PHE A 37 4.27 10.38 1.50
CA PHE A 37 4.83 10.86 0.24
C PHE A 37 3.85 10.68 -0.91
N THR A 38 3.89 11.58 -1.88
CA THR A 38 3.07 11.47 -3.09
C THR A 38 3.63 10.41 -4.04
N HIS A 39 2.85 10.00 -5.04
CA HIS A 39 3.34 9.09 -6.09
C HIS A 39 4.59 9.63 -6.83
N GLN A 40 4.77 10.95 -6.85
CA GLN A 40 5.93 11.64 -7.43
C GLN A 40 7.12 11.74 -6.46
N GLY A 41 6.99 11.21 -5.23
CA GLY A 41 8.05 11.23 -4.22
C GLY A 41 8.16 12.54 -3.44
N ILE A 42 7.15 13.41 -3.50
CA ILE A 42 7.14 14.65 -2.71
C ILE A 42 6.84 14.29 -1.26
N VAL A 43 7.79 14.59 -0.37
CA VAL A 43 7.68 14.38 1.08
C VAL A 43 7.51 15.73 1.75
N PRO A 44 6.50 15.93 2.63
CA PRO A 44 6.37 17.19 3.37
C PRO A 44 7.45 17.27 4.46
N ASP A 45 7.95 18.47 4.72
CA ASP A 45 8.94 18.70 5.79
C ASP A 45 8.32 18.78 7.20
N ILE A 46 7.04 19.15 7.28
CA ILE A 46 6.30 19.32 8.54
C ILE A 46 4.91 18.70 8.40
N VAL A 47 4.54 17.85 9.36
CA VAL A 47 3.18 17.32 9.51
C VAL A 47 2.53 18.00 10.71
N ILE A 48 1.43 18.70 10.47
CA ILE A 48 0.66 19.36 11.53
C ILE A 48 -0.54 18.48 11.88
N ASN A 49 -0.73 18.20 13.17
CA ASN A 49 -1.95 17.56 13.64
C ASN A 49 -3.13 18.52 13.41
N PRO A 50 -4.12 18.18 12.56
CA PRO A 50 -5.23 19.08 12.27
C PRO A 50 -6.08 19.42 13.50
N HIS A 51 -6.09 18.58 14.54
CA HIS A 51 -6.74 18.88 15.82
C HIS A 51 -6.04 20.00 16.62
N ALA A 52 -4.81 20.39 16.24
CA ALA A 52 -4.14 21.55 16.81
C ALA A 52 -4.71 22.89 16.29
N PHE A 53 -5.48 22.89 15.18
CA PHE A 53 -6.10 24.10 14.65
C PHE A 53 -7.32 24.55 15.48
N PRO A 54 -8.32 23.69 15.79
CA PRO A 54 -9.52 24.10 16.54
C PRO A 54 -9.22 24.63 17.95
N THR A 55 -8.20 24.07 18.60
CA THR A 55 -7.82 24.40 19.98
C THR A 55 -7.05 25.71 20.11
N ARG A 56 -6.57 26.28 19.00
CA ARG A 56 -5.80 27.52 18.96
C ARG A 56 -6.51 28.53 18.05
N LYS A 57 -7.44 29.27 18.64
CA LYS A 57 -8.25 30.35 18.03
C LYS A 57 -7.40 31.26 17.12
N ILE A 58 -7.43 31.07 15.80
CA ILE A 58 -6.85 32.04 14.86
C ILE A 58 -7.74 32.12 13.60
N PRO A 59 -8.70 33.07 13.57
CA PRO A 59 -9.60 33.30 12.43
C PRO A 59 -8.88 33.47 11.08
N GLY A 60 -7.66 34.01 11.07
CA GLY A 60 -6.86 34.20 9.86
C GLY A 60 -6.55 32.92 9.09
N GLN A 61 -6.31 31.79 9.76
CA GLN A 61 -6.07 30.52 9.07
C GLN A 61 -7.35 29.96 8.41
N LEU A 62 -8.51 30.24 9.00
CA LEU A 62 -9.79 29.83 8.44
C LEU A 62 -10.13 30.67 7.19
N LEU A 63 -9.82 31.97 7.23
CA LEU A 63 -9.91 32.87 6.08
C LEU A 63 -8.96 32.45 4.95
N GLU A 64 -7.71 32.10 5.26
CA GLU A 64 -6.73 31.61 4.28
C GLU A 64 -7.19 30.31 3.60
N ALA A 65 -7.71 29.35 4.37
CA ALA A 65 -8.27 28.12 3.83
C ALA A 65 -9.52 28.36 2.98
N ALA A 66 -10.40 29.26 3.40
CA ALA A 66 -11.60 29.65 2.64
C ALA A 66 -11.24 30.35 1.31
N LEU A 67 -10.21 31.21 1.34
CA LEU A 67 -9.67 31.89 0.16
C LEU A 67 -9.00 30.91 -0.80
N GLY A 68 -8.19 29.98 -0.28
CA GLY A 68 -7.58 28.92 -1.07
C GLY A 68 -8.62 28.04 -1.77
N LYS A 69 -9.72 27.72 -1.10
CA LYS A 69 -10.86 27.01 -1.69
C LYS A 69 -11.54 27.84 -2.78
N GLY A 70 -11.78 29.13 -2.55
CA GLY A 70 -12.37 30.05 -3.54
C GLY A 70 -11.53 30.17 -4.82
N ILE A 71 -10.20 30.28 -4.69
CA ILE A 71 -9.29 30.28 -5.84
C ILE A 71 -9.35 28.95 -6.60
N ALA A 72 -9.31 27.82 -5.87
CA ALA A 72 -9.34 26.49 -6.49
C ALA A 72 -10.66 26.17 -7.20
N SER A 73 -11.77 26.81 -6.79
CA SER A 73 -13.10 26.62 -7.35
C SER A 73 -13.42 27.48 -8.58
N GLY A 74 -12.51 28.35 -9.05
CA GLY A 74 -12.73 29.12 -10.28
C GLY A 74 -12.24 30.58 -10.27
N GLY A 75 -11.53 31.01 -9.22
CA GLY A 75 -10.98 32.37 -9.16
C GLY A 75 -9.80 32.60 -10.11
N LEU A 76 -9.60 33.87 -10.51
CA LEU A 76 -8.37 34.35 -11.17
C LEU A 76 -7.11 33.84 -10.45
N ILE A 77 -6.05 33.54 -11.20
CA ILE A 77 -4.73 33.18 -10.65
C ILE A 77 -4.25 34.32 -9.75
N ARG A 78 -4.22 34.09 -8.44
CA ARG A 78 -3.65 35.02 -7.45
C ARG A 78 -2.47 34.37 -6.75
N TYR A 79 -1.37 35.13 -6.64
CA TYR A 79 -0.21 34.71 -5.88
C TYR A 79 -0.51 34.85 -4.38
N VAL A 80 -0.63 33.71 -3.69
CA VAL A 80 -0.63 33.67 -2.22
C VAL A 80 0.81 33.89 -1.75
N THR A 81 1.32 35.11 -1.92
CA THR A 81 2.61 35.51 -1.35
C THR A 81 2.38 36.22 -0.02
N PRO A 82 3.23 35.99 1.00
CA PRO A 82 3.02 36.35 2.41
C PRO A 82 3.06 37.86 2.73
N LEU A 83 2.92 38.74 1.73
CA LEU A 83 3.08 40.19 1.86
C LEU A 83 1.83 40.99 1.49
N VAL A 84 0.78 40.35 0.96
CA VAL A 84 -0.49 41.03 0.63
C VAL A 84 -1.66 40.12 1.04
N THR A 85 -2.26 40.40 2.20
CA THR A 85 -3.56 39.84 2.57
C THR A 85 -4.65 40.67 1.90
N PRO A 86 -5.52 40.12 1.03
CA PRO A 86 -6.75 40.80 0.66
C PRO A 86 -7.63 40.95 1.91
N SER A 87 -8.39 42.05 1.97
CA SER A 87 -9.30 42.34 3.09
C SER A 87 -10.43 41.30 3.14
N VAL A 88 -11.09 41.14 4.30
CA VAL A 88 -12.24 40.24 4.44
C VAL A 88 -13.36 40.62 3.45
N ASP A 89 -13.51 41.92 3.17
CA ASP A 89 -14.47 42.44 2.20
C ASP A 89 -14.16 41.95 0.78
N ASP A 90 -12.89 41.96 0.37
CA ASP A 90 -12.45 41.45 -0.94
C ASP A 90 -12.74 39.95 -1.13
N ILE A 91 -12.69 39.17 -0.04
CA ILE A 91 -12.96 37.71 -0.04
C ILE A 91 -14.45 37.43 -0.16
N THR A 92 -15.27 38.29 0.46
CA THR A 92 -16.72 38.12 0.54
C THR A 92 -17.38 38.53 -0.79
N GLU A 93 -16.94 39.61 -1.42
CA GLU A 93 -17.39 40.03 -2.76
C GLU A 93 -17.13 38.95 -3.83
N GLN A 94 -16.03 38.20 -3.72
CA GLN A 94 -15.67 37.14 -4.68
C GLN A 94 -16.50 35.86 -4.56
N ARG A 95 -17.19 35.63 -3.43
CA ARG A 95 -18.10 34.47 -3.30
C ARG A 95 -19.46 34.77 -3.92
N HIS A 96 -19.98 35.98 -3.70
CA HIS A 96 -21.29 36.37 -4.21
C HIS A 96 -21.34 36.47 -5.74
N SER A 97 -20.23 36.75 -6.41
CA SER A 97 -20.18 36.76 -7.88
C SER A 97 -20.18 35.37 -8.53
N VAL A 98 -19.99 34.29 -7.76
CA VAL A 98 -19.96 32.92 -8.32
C VAL A 98 -21.34 32.26 -8.28
N ASP A 99 -22.23 32.72 -7.39
CA ASP A 99 -23.56 32.15 -7.25
C ASP A 99 -24.61 32.78 -8.21
N GLU A 100 -24.31 33.94 -8.83
CA GLU A 100 -25.25 34.64 -9.74
C GLU A 100 -25.15 34.20 -11.22
N ASP A 101 -24.08 33.53 -11.64
CA ASP A 101 -23.84 33.23 -13.07
C ASP A 101 -24.42 31.88 -13.56
N ASP A 102 -25.04 31.06 -12.69
CA ASP A 102 -25.53 29.71 -13.05
C ASP A 102 -27.05 29.57 -13.21
N VAL A 103 -27.84 30.65 -13.13
CA VAL A 103 -29.29 30.61 -13.39
C VAL A 103 -29.78 31.82 -14.16
N MET A 104 -29.60 31.86 -15.49
CA MET A 104 -30.54 32.50 -16.41
C MET A 104 -30.22 32.16 -17.87
N GLY A 105 -30.99 31.26 -18.48
CA GLY A 105 -30.78 30.96 -19.90
C GLY A 105 -31.69 29.93 -20.55
N THR A 106 -33.01 29.94 -20.30
CA THR A 106 -34.04 29.59 -21.30
C THR A 106 -35.43 29.97 -20.78
N ASN A 107 -36.02 31.03 -21.33
CA ASN A 107 -37.47 31.24 -21.32
C ASN A 107 -38.01 30.75 -22.66
N GLU A 108 -39.05 29.90 -22.63
CA GLU A 108 -40.29 30.13 -23.38
C GLU A 108 -41.35 29.07 -23.04
N VAL A 109 -42.60 29.53 -23.12
CA VAL A 109 -43.91 28.84 -23.07
C VAL A 109 -44.64 28.88 -21.72
N GLU A 110 -45.61 29.79 -21.70
CA GLU A 110 -46.75 29.90 -20.78
C GLU A 110 -47.65 28.65 -20.84
N GLU A 111 -48.18 28.20 -19.70
CA GLU A 111 -49.57 27.74 -19.57
C GLU A 111 -49.98 27.65 -18.09
N ASP A 112 -51.19 28.16 -17.81
CA ASP A 112 -51.87 28.24 -16.51
C ASP A 112 -52.05 26.88 -15.81
N VAL A 113 -52.08 26.86 -14.45
CA VAL A 113 -53.13 26.22 -13.61
C VAL A 113 -52.83 26.42 -12.09
N LYS A 114 -53.72 27.19 -11.45
CA LYS A 114 -54.27 27.15 -10.07
C LYS A 114 -53.44 26.62 -8.88
N MET A 115 -53.17 27.56 -7.95
CA MET A 115 -53.51 27.57 -6.51
C MET A 115 -53.57 26.22 -5.76
N SER A 116 -52.58 26.01 -4.87
CA SER A 116 -52.83 25.48 -3.52
C SER A 116 -51.78 26.04 -2.56
N ASP A 117 -52.25 26.78 -1.56
CA ASP A 117 -51.46 27.36 -0.47
C ASP A 117 -50.67 26.30 0.31
N SER A 118 -49.38 26.52 0.45
CA SER A 118 -48.59 26.07 1.59
C SER A 118 -47.57 27.16 1.89
N GLU A 119 -47.84 27.93 2.93
CA GLU A 119 -46.93 28.92 3.51
C GLU A 119 -45.63 28.21 3.93
N GLU A 120 -44.59 28.32 3.12
CA GLU A 120 -43.22 28.06 3.56
C GLU A 120 -42.66 29.40 4.08
N GLU A 121 -42.44 29.47 5.38
CA GLU A 121 -41.75 30.58 6.04
C GLU A 121 -40.30 30.62 5.51
N GLU A 122 -39.97 31.64 4.74
CA GLU A 122 -38.57 31.99 4.43
C GLU A 122 -37.89 32.44 5.74
N GLU A 123 -37.12 31.55 6.36
CA GLU A 123 -36.16 31.93 7.39
C GLU A 123 -35.04 32.75 6.74
N ASP A 124 -35.15 34.08 6.82
CA ASP A 124 -34.04 35.02 6.61
C ASP A 124 -32.82 34.57 7.45
N GLU A 125 -31.82 33.93 6.81
CA GLU A 125 -30.52 33.66 7.41
C GLU A 125 -29.77 34.99 7.63
N ARG A 126 -30.11 35.69 8.71
CA ARG A 126 -29.28 36.80 9.21
C ARG A 126 -27.93 36.23 9.62
N VAL A 127 -26.89 36.60 8.88
CA VAL A 127 -25.49 36.33 9.26
C VAL A 127 -25.19 37.11 10.55
N GLU A 128 -25.38 36.47 11.70
CA GLU A 128 -25.01 37.02 13.00
C GLU A 128 -23.48 37.18 13.07
N GLU A 129 -23.01 38.38 13.46
CA GLU A 129 -21.60 38.63 13.75
C GLU A 129 -21.06 37.58 14.72
N VAL A 130 -20.04 36.83 14.29
CA VAL A 130 -19.37 35.82 15.12
C VAL A 130 -18.62 36.52 16.25
N THR A 131 -19.27 36.63 17.41
CA THR A 131 -18.63 37.15 18.63
C THR A 131 -17.79 36.05 19.28
N PHE A 132 -16.49 36.33 19.55
CA PHE A 132 -15.53 35.38 20.13
C PHE A 132 -15.70 35.11 21.64
N THR A 133 -16.92 35.22 22.15
CA THR A 133 -17.29 34.81 23.51
C THR A 133 -17.21 33.28 23.65
N GLU A 134 -17.12 32.77 24.88
CA GLU A 134 -17.08 31.31 25.13
C GLU A 134 -18.36 30.62 24.61
N GLU A 135 -19.51 31.27 24.78
CA GLU A 135 -20.81 30.81 24.27
C GLU A 135 -20.87 30.84 22.74
N GLY A 136 -20.38 31.91 22.10
CA GLY A 136 -20.32 32.03 20.64
C GLY A 136 -19.41 30.96 20.02
N LEU A 137 -18.27 30.66 20.65
CA LEU A 137 -17.37 29.59 20.21
C LEU A 137 -18.00 28.20 20.34
N SER A 138 -18.70 27.93 21.44
CA SER A 138 -19.41 26.66 21.64
C SER A 138 -20.51 26.46 20.59
N LYS A 139 -21.25 27.53 20.26
CA LYS A 139 -22.24 27.54 19.17
C LYS A 139 -21.58 27.23 17.83
N LEU A 140 -20.48 27.92 17.50
CA LEU A 140 -19.70 27.69 16.27
C LEU A 140 -19.16 26.26 16.19
N CYS A 141 -18.52 25.72 17.23
CA CYS A 141 -17.99 24.36 17.23
C CYS A 141 -19.09 23.31 17.04
N ARG A 142 -20.27 23.56 17.62
CA ARG A 142 -21.45 22.69 17.46
C ARG A 142 -21.98 22.75 16.03
N GLU A 143 -22.10 23.93 15.45
CA GLU A 143 -22.55 24.12 14.06
C GLU A 143 -21.56 23.55 13.05
N ALA A 144 -20.26 23.77 13.23
CA ALA A 144 -19.21 23.17 12.42
C ALA A 144 -19.24 21.64 12.49
N SER A 145 -19.43 21.07 13.69
CA SER A 145 -19.56 19.61 13.85
C SER A 145 -20.84 19.08 13.17
N ARG A 146 -21.96 19.79 13.29
CA ARG A 146 -23.22 19.44 12.61
C ARG A 146 -23.06 19.50 11.09
N SER A 147 -22.43 20.54 10.57
CA SER A 147 -22.15 20.71 9.15
C SER A 147 -21.27 19.56 8.62
N PHE A 148 -20.20 19.22 9.35
CA PHE A 148 -19.35 18.08 9.03
C PHE A 148 -20.15 16.76 8.94
N PHE A 149 -20.97 16.44 9.94
CA PHE A 149 -21.78 15.22 9.89
C PHE A 149 -22.97 15.30 8.92
N LYS A 150 -23.44 16.49 8.54
CA LYS A 150 -24.46 16.69 7.50
C LYS A 150 -23.87 16.40 6.12
N GLU A 151 -22.64 16.85 5.86
CA GLU A 151 -21.93 16.61 4.60
C GLU A 151 -21.43 15.17 4.48
N TYR A 152 -20.69 14.68 5.49
CA TYR A 152 -20.03 13.38 5.42
C TYR A 152 -20.87 12.23 5.98
N GLY A 153 -21.85 12.46 6.86
CA GLY A 153 -22.58 11.39 7.53
C GLY A 153 -21.73 10.55 8.52
N LEU A 154 -22.40 9.79 9.39
CA LEU A 154 -21.73 9.01 10.45
C LEU A 154 -21.06 7.72 9.95
N LEU A 155 -21.55 7.13 8.86
CA LEU A 155 -21.12 5.83 8.34
C LEU A 155 -20.44 5.91 6.96
N SER A 156 -20.08 7.11 6.51
CA SER A 156 -19.45 7.31 5.20
C SER A 156 -18.21 6.47 4.99
N HIS A 157 -17.34 6.34 6.00
CA HIS A 157 -16.12 5.54 5.88
C HIS A 157 -16.39 4.08 5.46
N GLN A 158 -17.46 3.44 5.96
CA GLN A 158 -17.85 2.08 5.55
C GLN A 158 -18.42 2.07 4.13
N ILE A 159 -19.28 3.05 3.82
CA ILE A 159 -19.92 3.15 2.51
C ILE A 159 -18.88 3.43 1.41
N HIS A 160 -17.99 4.39 1.64
CA HIS A 160 -16.91 4.76 0.74
C HIS A 160 -15.95 3.59 0.53
N SER A 161 -15.55 2.90 1.60
CA SER A 161 -14.68 1.70 1.49
C SER A 161 -15.34 0.57 0.68
N TYR A 162 -16.62 0.29 0.91
CA TYR A 162 -17.35 -0.71 0.13
C TYR A 162 -17.51 -0.29 -1.34
N ASN A 163 -17.85 0.97 -1.60
CA ASN A 163 -18.00 1.49 -2.97
C ASN A 163 -16.67 1.45 -3.73
N ASP A 164 -15.57 1.89 -3.11
CA ASP A 164 -14.23 1.81 -3.71
C ASP A 164 -13.84 0.35 -4.01
N PHE A 165 -14.16 -0.59 -3.12
CA PHE A 165 -13.98 -2.01 -3.39
C PHE A 165 -14.80 -2.48 -4.60
N VAL A 166 -16.07 -2.11 -4.71
CA VAL A 166 -16.93 -2.51 -5.84
C VAL A 166 -16.48 -1.88 -7.16
N GLU A 167 -16.05 -0.62 -7.14
CA GLU A 167 -15.66 0.14 -8.33
C GLU A 167 -14.25 -0.23 -8.82
N ASN A 168 -13.29 -0.32 -7.90
CA ASN A 168 -11.87 -0.47 -8.21
C ASN A 168 -11.30 -1.80 -7.68
N GLY A 169 -11.62 -2.16 -6.43
CA GLY A 169 -11.03 -3.31 -5.74
C GLY A 169 -11.30 -4.65 -6.42
N VAL A 170 -12.55 -4.92 -6.83
CA VAL A 170 -12.92 -6.19 -7.46
C VAL A 170 -12.18 -6.38 -8.78
N GLN A 171 -12.11 -5.37 -9.65
CA GLN A 171 -11.38 -5.48 -10.92
C GLN A 171 -9.89 -5.73 -10.68
N LYS A 172 -9.28 -4.98 -9.74
CA LYS A 172 -7.88 -5.14 -9.37
C LYS A 172 -7.55 -6.56 -8.91
N VAL A 173 -8.45 -7.21 -8.16
CA VAL A 173 -8.26 -8.60 -7.72
C VAL A 173 -8.16 -9.55 -8.91
N PHE A 174 -8.98 -9.37 -9.96
CA PHE A 174 -8.95 -10.22 -11.15
C PHE A 174 -7.76 -9.90 -12.06
N ASP A 175 -7.39 -8.63 -12.19
CA ASP A 175 -6.22 -8.21 -12.98
C ASP A 175 -4.91 -8.79 -12.40
N ASP A 176 -4.81 -8.86 -11.08
CA ASP A 176 -3.63 -9.38 -10.37
C ASP A 176 -3.40 -10.89 -10.57
N ILE A 177 -4.42 -11.65 -11.00
CA ILE A 177 -4.27 -13.08 -11.28
C ILE A 177 -3.42 -13.29 -12.55
N GLY A 178 -3.57 -12.40 -13.54
CA GLY A 178 -2.94 -12.53 -14.84
C GLY A 178 -3.52 -13.66 -15.69
N GLU A 179 -2.65 -14.33 -16.47
CA GLU A 179 -3.02 -15.44 -17.34
C GLU A 179 -2.81 -16.78 -16.62
N ILE A 180 -3.83 -17.66 -16.67
CA ILE A 180 -3.74 -19.02 -16.15
C ILE A 180 -3.47 -19.97 -17.31
N ASP A 181 -2.35 -20.68 -17.24
CA ASP A 181 -2.01 -21.77 -18.16
C ASP A 181 -2.61 -23.08 -17.63
N VAL A 182 -3.51 -23.69 -18.40
CA VAL A 182 -4.13 -24.99 -18.10
C VAL A 182 -3.44 -26.05 -18.95
N GLU A 183 -2.67 -26.91 -18.27
CA GLU A 183 -1.98 -28.05 -18.88
C GLU A 183 -2.76 -29.34 -18.58
N PRO A 184 -3.15 -30.14 -19.59
CA PRO A 184 -3.87 -31.40 -19.35
C PRO A 184 -3.02 -32.38 -18.55
N GLY A 185 -3.65 -33.10 -17.62
CA GLY A 185 -2.98 -34.15 -16.84
C GLY A 185 -2.59 -35.38 -17.66
N TYR A 186 -3.13 -35.53 -18.87
CA TYR A 186 -2.89 -36.68 -19.75
C TYR A 186 -2.51 -36.26 -21.17
N ASP A 187 -1.47 -36.90 -21.72
CA ASP A 187 -1.00 -36.71 -23.09
C ASP A 187 -1.59 -37.82 -24.01
N PRO A 188 -2.56 -37.50 -24.89
CA PRO A 188 -3.20 -38.50 -25.75
C PRO A 188 -2.26 -39.10 -26.80
N SER A 189 -1.15 -38.42 -27.10
CA SER A 189 -0.17 -38.88 -28.10
C SER A 189 0.55 -40.16 -27.66
N LYS A 190 0.61 -40.46 -26.34
CA LYS A 190 1.20 -41.68 -25.78
C LYS A 190 0.37 -42.95 -26.03
N LYS A 191 -0.88 -42.84 -26.50
CA LYS A 191 -1.76 -43.99 -26.85
C LYS A 191 -2.13 -44.06 -28.34
N GLY A 192 -1.46 -43.31 -29.22
CA GLY A 192 -1.73 -43.36 -30.66
C GLY A 192 -3.06 -42.73 -31.07
N GLY A 193 -3.64 -41.85 -30.24
CA GLY A 193 -4.82 -41.07 -30.60
C GLY A 193 -4.45 -39.84 -31.44
N ASP A 194 -5.27 -39.54 -32.45
CA ASP A 194 -5.10 -38.43 -33.42
C ASP A 194 -5.30 -37.02 -32.81
N GLY A 195 -5.55 -36.96 -31.49
CA GLY A 195 -5.72 -35.72 -30.74
C GLY A 195 -4.40 -35.25 -30.11
N GLY A 196 -3.54 -34.57 -30.88
CA GLY A 196 -2.30 -33.99 -30.34
C GLY A 196 -2.51 -33.15 -29.06
N TRP A 197 -1.50 -33.10 -28.19
CA TRP A 197 -1.54 -32.48 -26.85
C TRP A 197 -1.97 -31.00 -26.92
N ARG A 198 -3.19 -30.71 -26.45
CA ARG A 198 -3.79 -29.36 -26.45
C ARG A 198 -3.55 -28.69 -25.12
N ARG A 199 -3.21 -27.41 -25.11
CA ARG A 199 -3.10 -26.57 -23.92
C ARG A 199 -4.14 -25.48 -24.00
N ALA A 200 -4.60 -25.00 -22.86
CA ALA A 200 -5.51 -23.87 -22.80
C ALA A 200 -4.91 -22.74 -21.98
N LYS A 201 -5.25 -21.52 -22.37
CA LYS A 201 -4.94 -20.28 -21.66
C LYS A 201 -6.25 -19.61 -21.29
N VAL A 202 -6.39 -19.27 -20.03
CA VAL A 202 -7.55 -18.54 -19.50
C VAL A 202 -7.08 -17.19 -19.04
N LYS A 203 -7.73 -16.12 -19.52
CA LYS A 203 -7.48 -14.76 -19.07
C LYS A 203 -8.77 -14.12 -18.63
N PHE A 204 -8.77 -13.53 -17.44
CA PHE A 204 -9.90 -12.74 -16.96
C PHE A 204 -9.84 -11.33 -17.55
N GLY A 205 -11.00 -10.86 -18.01
CA GLY A 205 -11.22 -9.53 -18.54
C GLY A 205 -12.02 -8.68 -17.56
N LYS A 206 -13.01 -7.93 -18.08
CA LYS A 206 -13.79 -7.00 -17.27
C LYS A 206 -14.73 -7.71 -16.31
N VAL A 207 -14.78 -7.24 -15.07
CA VAL A 207 -15.69 -7.70 -14.03
C VAL A 207 -16.86 -6.73 -13.89
N LYS A 208 -18.08 -7.26 -13.74
CA LYS A 208 -19.31 -6.50 -13.51
C LYS A 208 -20.09 -7.08 -12.34
N LEU A 209 -20.54 -6.21 -11.45
CA LEU A 209 -21.46 -6.54 -10.38
C LEU A 209 -22.87 -6.09 -10.75
N GLU A 210 -23.80 -7.04 -10.78
CA GLU A 210 -25.22 -6.75 -10.98
C GLU A 210 -25.86 -6.29 -9.67
N LYS A 211 -26.95 -5.53 -9.77
CA LYS A 211 -27.77 -5.22 -8.60
C LYS A 211 -28.30 -6.51 -7.95
N PRO A 212 -28.51 -6.56 -6.62
CA PRO A 212 -29.13 -7.70 -5.97
C PRO A 212 -30.52 -7.97 -6.54
N MET A 213 -30.67 -9.16 -7.15
CA MET A 213 -31.92 -9.61 -7.77
C MET A 213 -32.21 -11.03 -7.30
N PHE A 214 -33.49 -11.36 -7.19
CA PHE A 214 -33.94 -12.72 -6.92
C PHE A 214 -34.07 -13.45 -8.24
N TRP A 215 -33.51 -14.66 -8.31
CA TRP A 215 -33.53 -15.46 -9.52
C TRP A 215 -34.25 -16.76 -9.22
N SER A 216 -35.40 -16.95 -9.87
CA SER A 216 -36.14 -18.20 -9.84
C SER A 216 -35.57 -19.17 -10.86
N ASN A 217 -35.41 -20.43 -10.47
CA ASN A 217 -34.93 -21.49 -11.36
C ASN A 217 -35.92 -21.81 -12.49
N ASP A 218 -37.22 -21.60 -12.27
CA ASP A 218 -38.26 -22.10 -13.19
C ASP A 218 -38.57 -21.15 -14.35
N SER A 219 -38.31 -19.85 -14.18
CA SER A 219 -38.71 -18.84 -15.17
C SER A 219 -37.54 -18.10 -15.80
N GLY A 220 -36.32 -18.26 -15.28
CA GLY A 220 -35.15 -17.49 -15.69
C GLY A 220 -35.28 -15.97 -15.49
N LYS A 221 -36.39 -15.49 -14.92
CA LYS A 221 -36.68 -14.07 -14.73
C LYS A 221 -36.07 -13.57 -13.42
N ALA A 222 -35.38 -12.44 -13.51
CA ALA A 222 -34.86 -11.70 -12.37
C ALA A 222 -35.97 -10.83 -11.77
N LEU A 223 -36.29 -11.05 -10.50
CA LEU A 223 -37.26 -10.24 -9.74
C LEU A 223 -36.53 -9.23 -8.85
N LYS A 224 -37.14 -8.05 -8.69
CA LYS A 224 -36.63 -7.00 -7.81
C LYS A 224 -36.52 -7.53 -6.38
N PHE A 225 -35.30 -7.55 -5.86
CA PHE A 225 -35.02 -8.02 -4.52
C PHE A 225 -34.62 -6.83 -3.66
N LEU A 226 -35.32 -6.65 -2.53
CA LEU A 226 -35.06 -5.57 -1.59
C LEU A 226 -34.50 -6.16 -0.29
N PRO A 227 -33.75 -5.38 0.50
CA PRO A 227 -33.24 -5.85 1.79
C PRO A 227 -34.33 -6.36 2.75
N ARG A 228 -35.56 -5.83 2.66
CA ARG A 228 -36.71 -6.32 3.45
C ARG A 228 -37.13 -7.73 3.03
N HIS A 229 -37.13 -8.05 1.73
CA HIS A 229 -37.47 -9.39 1.23
C HIS A 229 -36.45 -10.42 1.74
N ALA A 230 -35.15 -10.07 1.64
CA ALA A 230 -34.06 -10.90 2.14
C ALA A 230 -34.22 -11.24 3.63
N ARG A 231 -34.52 -10.24 4.47
CA ARG A 231 -34.71 -10.44 5.91
C ARG A 231 -35.93 -11.29 6.25
N LEU A 232 -37.08 -11.03 5.60
CA LEU A 232 -38.32 -11.76 5.89
C LEU A 232 -38.30 -13.21 5.41
N GLN A 233 -37.50 -13.52 4.39
CA GLN A 233 -37.43 -14.85 3.77
C GLN A 233 -36.15 -15.61 4.16
N HIS A 234 -35.36 -15.10 5.10
CA HIS A 234 -34.07 -15.67 5.50
C HIS A 234 -33.13 -15.93 4.31
N MET A 235 -33.13 -15.01 3.35
CA MET A 235 -32.32 -15.07 2.14
C MET A 235 -31.15 -14.08 2.19
N THR A 236 -30.07 -14.38 1.48
CA THR A 236 -28.89 -13.50 1.40
C THR A 236 -29.11 -12.37 0.38
N TYR A 237 -28.98 -11.13 0.82
CA TYR A 237 -28.98 -9.95 -0.05
C TYR A 237 -27.60 -9.80 -0.71
N SER A 238 -27.46 -10.29 -1.94
CA SER A 238 -26.17 -10.38 -2.64
C SER A 238 -26.26 -9.99 -4.11
N SER A 239 -25.20 -9.36 -4.62
CA SER A 239 -25.01 -8.99 -6.02
C SER A 239 -24.34 -10.12 -6.80
N ARG A 240 -24.78 -10.42 -8.02
CA ARG A 240 -24.12 -11.41 -8.89
C ARG A 240 -22.90 -10.81 -9.57
N MET A 241 -21.80 -11.56 -9.60
CA MET A 241 -20.55 -11.15 -10.24
C MET A 241 -20.39 -11.89 -11.58
N LYS A 242 -20.30 -11.12 -12.65
CA LYS A 242 -20.03 -11.58 -14.01
C LYS A 242 -18.62 -11.17 -14.42
N VAL A 243 -17.90 -12.09 -15.02
CA VAL A 243 -16.52 -11.85 -15.48
C VAL A 243 -16.41 -12.27 -16.93
N GLU A 244 -15.85 -11.40 -17.75
CA GLU A 244 -15.44 -11.76 -19.11
C GLU A 244 -14.23 -12.69 -19.03
N ILE A 245 -14.31 -13.84 -19.68
CA ILE A 245 -13.24 -14.83 -19.73
C ILE A 245 -12.84 -15.02 -21.19
N ASP A 246 -11.55 -14.78 -21.45
CA ASP A 246 -10.90 -15.04 -22.73
C ASP A 246 -10.24 -16.42 -22.65
N PHE A 247 -10.74 -17.35 -23.45
CA PHE A 247 -10.28 -18.73 -23.52
C PHE A 247 -9.55 -18.97 -24.83
N GLU A 248 -8.29 -19.41 -24.77
CA GLU A 248 -7.47 -19.70 -25.95
C GLU A 248 -6.91 -21.13 -25.89
N VAL A 249 -7.29 -21.99 -26.83
CA VAL A 249 -6.77 -23.36 -26.95
C VAL A 249 -5.68 -23.37 -28.01
N PHE A 250 -4.51 -23.93 -27.70
CA PHE A 250 -3.37 -24.00 -28.61
C PHE A 250 -2.66 -25.36 -28.53
N LYS A 251 -1.95 -25.72 -29.60
CA LYS A 251 -0.99 -26.83 -29.65
C LYS A 251 0.43 -26.28 -29.71
N LEU A 252 1.38 -27.05 -29.20
CA LEU A 252 2.80 -26.78 -29.36
C LEU A 252 3.37 -27.74 -30.40
N GLU A 253 3.86 -27.20 -31.51
CA GLU A 253 4.52 -27.97 -32.56
C GLU A 253 6.00 -27.61 -32.62
N ASN A 254 6.87 -28.61 -32.69
CA ASN A 254 8.31 -28.40 -32.87
C ASN A 254 8.61 -28.33 -34.36
N LYS A 255 9.03 -27.15 -34.85
CA LYS A 255 9.54 -27.01 -36.22
C LYS A 255 11.07 -26.99 -36.20
N SER A 256 11.66 -27.79 -37.08
CA SER A 256 13.10 -27.74 -37.38
C SER A 256 13.31 -26.76 -38.53
N SER A 257 14.14 -25.73 -38.35
CA SER A 257 14.63 -24.95 -39.49
C SER A 257 16.02 -25.45 -39.88
N ASP A 258 16.19 -25.83 -41.15
CA ASP A 258 17.52 -26.10 -41.71
C ASP A 258 18.15 -24.76 -42.09
N LYS A 259 18.92 -24.15 -41.17
CA LYS A 259 19.84 -23.07 -41.53
C LYS A 259 21.08 -23.71 -42.15
N PHE A 260 21.32 -23.42 -43.43
CA PHE A 260 22.28 -24.11 -44.31
C PHE A 260 23.77 -24.13 -43.86
N LYS A 261 24.17 -23.58 -42.70
CA LYS A 261 25.58 -23.62 -42.23
C LYS A 261 25.83 -23.74 -40.71
N THR A 262 24.82 -23.80 -39.84
CA THR A 262 25.05 -23.85 -38.37
C THR A 262 23.92 -24.58 -37.63
N GLY A 263 23.94 -25.93 -37.64
CA GLY A 263 23.13 -26.77 -36.75
C GLY A 263 21.61 -26.70 -36.92
N LYS A 264 20.91 -27.78 -36.58
CA LYS A 264 19.44 -27.79 -36.53
C LYS A 264 18.98 -27.07 -35.25
N GLU A 265 18.45 -25.86 -35.39
CA GLU A 265 17.73 -25.19 -34.31
C GLU A 265 16.26 -25.65 -34.35
N THR A 266 15.87 -26.47 -33.38
CA THR A 266 14.46 -26.77 -33.10
C THR A 266 13.86 -25.67 -32.24
N TYR A 267 12.80 -25.03 -32.71
CA TYR A 267 12.01 -24.08 -31.92
C TYR A 267 10.55 -24.55 -31.84
N THR A 268 9.92 -24.27 -30.69
CA THR A 268 8.53 -24.66 -30.42
C THR A 268 7.61 -23.51 -30.85
N GLN A 269 6.71 -23.77 -31.79
CA GLN A 269 5.72 -22.82 -32.28
C GLN A 269 4.36 -23.08 -31.62
N LYS A 270 3.70 -22.02 -31.13
CA LYS A 270 2.30 -22.07 -30.68
C LYS A 270 1.38 -21.98 -31.90
N VAL A 271 0.54 -23.00 -32.08
CA VAL A 271 -0.52 -23.03 -33.10
C VAL A 271 -1.87 -22.89 -32.39
N GLY A 272 -2.52 -21.74 -32.57
CA GLY A 272 -3.86 -21.50 -32.00
C GLY A 272 -4.92 -22.36 -32.69
N ILE A 273 -5.75 -23.04 -31.91
CA ILE A 273 -6.87 -23.87 -32.38
C ILE A 273 -8.18 -23.10 -32.30
N SER A 274 -8.47 -22.50 -31.14
CA SER A 274 -9.69 -21.75 -30.92
C SER A 274 -9.46 -20.63 -29.92
N LYS A 275 -10.19 -19.53 -30.10
CA LYS A 275 -10.23 -18.41 -29.18
C LYS A 275 -11.67 -17.98 -28.99
N GLU A 276 -12.14 -18.00 -27.76
CA GLU A 276 -13.52 -17.66 -27.40
C GLU A 276 -13.52 -16.65 -26.27
N LYS A 277 -14.44 -15.68 -26.33
CA LYS A 277 -14.72 -14.74 -25.24
C LYS A 277 -16.11 -15.06 -24.69
N LYS A 278 -16.24 -15.28 -23.39
CA LYS A 278 -17.51 -15.62 -22.74
C LYS A 278 -17.68 -14.84 -21.46
N GLU A 279 -18.87 -14.32 -21.21
CA GLU A 279 -19.22 -13.72 -19.91
C GLU A 279 -19.78 -14.82 -19.01
N VAL A 280 -19.12 -15.07 -17.88
CA VAL A 280 -19.45 -16.16 -16.96
C VAL A 280 -19.77 -15.60 -15.58
N VAL A 281 -20.79 -16.17 -14.93
CA VAL A 281 -21.09 -15.85 -13.53
C VAL A 281 -20.16 -16.67 -12.64
N ILE A 282 -19.25 -16.00 -11.93
CA ILE A 282 -18.26 -16.66 -11.05
C ILE A 282 -18.78 -16.77 -9.62
N GLY A 283 -19.65 -15.86 -9.17
CA GLY A 283 -20.16 -15.91 -7.80
C GLY A 283 -21.12 -14.79 -7.45
N ARG A 284 -21.35 -14.62 -6.14
CA ARG A 284 -22.15 -13.52 -5.58
C ARG A 284 -21.41 -12.87 -4.42
N ILE A 285 -21.50 -11.55 -4.33
CA ILE A 285 -20.92 -10.77 -3.23
C ILE A 285 -22.08 -10.27 -2.34
N PRO A 286 -22.08 -10.59 -1.05
CA PRO A 286 -23.10 -10.08 -0.13
C PRO A 286 -22.96 -8.57 0.05
N VAL A 287 -24.09 -7.87 0.12
CA VAL A 287 -24.12 -6.45 0.48
C VAL A 287 -24.22 -6.36 2.01
N MET A 288 -23.09 -6.18 2.67
CA MET A 288 -22.99 -6.16 4.13
C MET A 288 -21.89 -5.21 4.60
N ALA A 289 -22.03 -4.70 5.83
CA ALA A 289 -21.01 -3.91 6.50
C ALA A 289 -20.27 -4.77 7.52
N PHE A 290 -18.96 -4.62 7.61
CA PHE A 290 -18.12 -5.29 8.60
C PHE A 290 -17.66 -4.30 9.67
N VAL A 291 -17.37 -4.84 10.85
CA VAL A 291 -16.64 -4.09 11.88
C VAL A 291 -15.20 -3.93 11.40
N ALA A 292 -14.70 -2.70 11.41
CA ALA A 292 -13.31 -2.41 11.06
C ALA A 292 -12.35 -3.24 11.93
N GLN A 293 -11.33 -3.82 11.30
CA GLN A 293 -10.33 -4.61 12.01
C GLN A 293 -9.05 -3.82 12.18
N GLU A 294 -8.61 -3.67 13.42
CA GLU A 294 -7.30 -3.10 13.72
C GLU A 294 -6.19 -4.10 13.41
N ARG A 295 -5.19 -3.67 12.66
CA ARG A 295 -3.99 -4.43 12.32
C ARG A 295 -2.73 -3.61 12.51
N ILE A 296 -1.60 -4.30 12.60
CA ILE A 296 -0.28 -3.67 12.65
C ILE A 296 0.10 -3.18 11.25
N SER A 297 0.71 -2.00 11.15
CA SER A 297 1.21 -1.46 9.89
C SER A 297 2.36 -2.30 9.34
N LEU A 298 2.16 -2.88 8.16
CA LEU A 298 3.18 -3.68 7.46
C LEU A 298 4.14 -2.83 6.61
N LYS A 299 3.83 -1.56 6.38
CA LYS A 299 4.64 -0.66 5.54
C LYS A 299 5.86 -0.07 6.24
N ARG A 300 6.04 -0.33 7.54
CA ARG A 300 7.15 0.18 8.36
C ARG A 300 8.07 -0.96 8.79
N LEU A 301 9.34 -0.62 9.00
CA LEU A 301 10.28 -1.52 9.68
C LEU A 301 9.97 -1.57 11.17
N TRP A 302 10.09 -2.76 11.76
CA TRP A 302 9.77 -3.02 13.15
C TRP A 302 11.00 -3.46 13.91
N VAL A 303 11.47 -2.64 14.85
CA VAL A 303 12.54 -3.00 15.78
C VAL A 303 11.95 -3.51 17.10
N ASP A 304 12.18 -4.77 17.45
CA ASP A 304 11.64 -5.42 18.65
C ASP A 304 12.72 -5.67 19.72
N GLN A 305 12.31 -5.56 20.99
CA GLN A 305 13.08 -5.95 22.17
C GLN A 305 12.29 -7.01 22.96
N PRO A 306 12.96 -7.99 23.61
CA PRO A 306 14.39 -8.05 23.93
C PRO A 306 15.28 -8.75 22.89
N ASN A 307 14.68 -9.38 21.87
CA ASN A 307 15.41 -10.24 20.92
C ASN A 307 16.21 -9.48 19.86
N TRP A 308 16.20 -8.15 19.87
CA TRP A 308 16.91 -7.27 18.93
C TRP A 308 16.77 -7.75 17.48
N ASN A 309 15.52 -7.69 17.00
CA ASN A 309 15.21 -7.99 15.61
C ASN A 309 14.75 -6.71 14.90
N ILE A 310 14.98 -6.65 13.59
CA ILE A 310 14.33 -5.72 12.70
C ILE A 310 13.68 -6.48 11.55
N SER A 311 12.38 -6.27 11.35
CA SER A 311 11.60 -7.01 10.34
C SER A 311 11.08 -6.09 9.24
N TYR A 312 11.33 -6.46 7.98
CA TYR A 312 10.52 -6.03 6.85
C TYR A 312 9.37 -7.02 6.69
N ARG A 313 8.16 -6.59 7.05
CA ARG A 313 6.97 -7.46 7.09
C ARG A 313 6.07 -7.21 5.91
N THR A 314 5.56 -8.29 5.33
CA THR A 314 4.48 -8.23 4.34
C THR A 314 3.45 -9.31 4.66
N GLU A 315 2.27 -9.21 4.06
CA GLU A 315 1.22 -10.22 4.15
C GLU A 315 1.71 -11.58 3.63
N ILE A 316 2.52 -11.56 2.57
CA ILE A 316 3.10 -12.75 1.95
C ILE A 316 4.35 -13.16 2.75
N ARG A 317 4.25 -14.28 3.47
CA ARG A 317 5.34 -14.80 4.32
C ARG A 317 6.68 -14.95 3.59
N ARG A 318 6.68 -15.30 2.29
CA ARG A 318 7.90 -15.44 1.47
C ARG A 318 8.65 -14.13 1.21
N LEU A 319 7.97 -12.99 1.33
CA LEU A 319 8.56 -11.66 1.13
C LEU A 319 9.11 -11.05 2.43
N ARG A 320 8.99 -11.77 3.55
CA ARG A 320 9.47 -11.29 4.84
C ARG A 320 10.98 -11.44 4.92
N VAL A 321 11.61 -10.42 5.46
CA VAL A 321 13.05 -10.38 5.71
C VAL A 321 13.23 -9.95 7.15
N ASP A 322 13.87 -10.80 7.95
CA ASP A 322 14.18 -10.49 9.34
C ASP A 322 15.69 -10.39 9.53
N LEU A 323 16.14 -9.34 10.19
CA LEU A 323 17.52 -9.15 10.63
C LEU A 323 17.56 -9.29 12.15
N LYS A 324 18.45 -10.12 12.69
CA LYS A 324 18.52 -10.37 14.13
C LYS A 324 19.95 -10.29 14.64
N ILE A 325 20.10 -9.81 15.87
CA ILE A 325 21.32 -9.97 16.66
C ILE A 325 21.19 -11.29 17.44
N GLU A 326 22.01 -12.28 17.10
CA GLU A 326 21.97 -13.61 17.70
C GLU A 326 23.29 -13.94 18.40
N GLU A 327 23.23 -14.73 19.48
CA GLU A 327 24.44 -15.28 20.09
C GLU A 327 24.96 -16.44 19.25
N VAL A 328 26.25 -16.37 18.90
CA VAL A 328 26.91 -17.35 18.05
C VAL A 328 28.21 -17.83 18.69
N SER A 329 28.56 -19.06 18.36
CA SER A 329 29.80 -19.69 18.81
C SER A 329 30.87 -19.43 17.74
N ALA A 330 31.83 -18.55 18.03
CA ALA A 330 33.01 -18.39 17.19
C ALA A 330 34.09 -19.38 17.61
N SER A 331 34.83 -19.92 16.63
CA SER A 331 35.85 -20.95 16.88
C SER A 331 37.25 -20.39 16.63
N GLU A 332 37.76 -19.59 17.57
CA GLU A 332 39.20 -19.36 17.69
C GLU A 332 39.68 -19.47 19.16
N CYS A 333 40.73 -20.29 19.33
CA CYS A 333 41.57 -20.46 20.51
C CYS A 333 40.88 -20.77 21.86
N GLY A 334 40.43 -22.02 22.01
CA GLY A 334 40.45 -22.73 23.31
C GLY A 334 39.47 -22.30 24.40
N HIS A 335 38.75 -21.18 24.27
CA HIS A 335 37.69 -20.76 25.19
C HIS A 335 36.41 -20.43 24.41
N LEU A 336 35.27 -21.06 24.76
CA LEU A 336 33.96 -20.72 24.21
C LEU A 336 33.59 -19.28 24.60
N GLN A 337 33.94 -18.30 23.77
CA GLN A 337 33.38 -16.95 23.90
C GLN A 337 32.10 -16.88 23.08
N ARG A 338 30.96 -16.76 23.76
CA ARG A 338 29.69 -16.43 23.11
C ARG A 338 29.80 -14.99 22.60
N THR A 339 29.81 -14.82 21.29
CA THR A 339 29.80 -13.50 20.65
C THR A 339 28.44 -13.26 20.02
N LYS A 340 28.09 -11.99 19.78
CA LYS A 340 26.85 -11.65 19.06
C LYS A 340 27.18 -11.40 17.59
N ALA A 341 26.33 -11.83 16.67
CA ALA A 341 26.47 -11.52 15.25
C ALA A 341 25.13 -11.19 14.60
N LEU A 342 25.18 -10.47 13.48
CA LEU A 342 24.00 -10.10 12.69
C LEU A 342 23.71 -11.15 11.62
N ASN A 343 22.50 -11.71 11.66
CA ASN A 343 22.02 -12.70 10.70
C ASN A 343 20.76 -12.22 9.97
N VAL A 344 20.75 -12.43 8.65
CA VAL A 344 19.59 -12.22 7.77
C VAL A 344 18.83 -13.52 7.65
N HIS A 345 17.54 -13.49 7.94
CA HIS A 345 16.61 -14.58 7.71
C HIS A 345 15.77 -14.28 6.48
N PHE A 346 15.92 -15.11 5.45
CA PHE A 346 15.26 -14.92 4.17
C PHE A 346 14.88 -16.29 3.59
N LEU A 347 13.64 -16.44 3.09
CA LEU A 347 13.12 -17.70 2.53
C LEU A 347 13.30 -18.95 3.42
N GLY A 348 13.37 -18.76 4.75
CA GLY A 348 13.54 -19.86 5.71
C GLY A 348 14.98 -20.34 5.90
N CYS A 349 15.97 -19.63 5.35
CA CYS A 349 17.38 -19.82 5.67
C CYS A 349 17.93 -18.65 6.49
N THR A 350 18.95 -18.93 7.31
CA THR A 350 19.68 -17.95 8.12
C THR A 350 21.06 -17.76 7.50
N ILE A 351 21.40 -16.51 7.16
CA ILE A 351 22.62 -16.17 6.42
C ILE A 351 23.36 -15.06 7.18
N PRO A 352 24.68 -15.16 7.42
CA PRO A 352 25.44 -14.06 7.99
C PRO A 352 25.32 -12.79 7.14
N LEU A 353 25.10 -11.64 7.77
CA LEU A 353 24.83 -10.36 7.08
C LEU A 353 25.89 -10.03 6.02
N TRP A 354 27.18 -10.22 6.33
CA TRP A 354 28.27 -9.90 5.41
C TRP A 354 28.24 -10.75 4.15
N VAL A 355 27.99 -12.05 4.27
CA VAL A 355 27.85 -12.94 3.10
C VAL A 355 26.65 -12.55 2.24
N PHE A 356 25.55 -12.15 2.88
CA PHE A 356 24.36 -11.67 2.17
C PHE A 356 24.62 -10.39 1.37
N LEU A 357 25.32 -9.41 1.96
CA LEU A 357 25.66 -8.15 1.30
C LEU A 357 26.64 -8.33 0.12
N PHE A 358 27.63 -9.21 0.24
CA PHE A 358 28.52 -9.55 -0.87
C PHE A 358 27.77 -10.28 -2.00
N ALA A 359 26.79 -11.12 -1.68
CA ALA A 359 25.95 -11.75 -2.71
C ALA A 359 25.06 -10.75 -3.47
N LEU A 360 24.70 -9.62 -2.84
CA LEU A 360 24.02 -8.49 -3.49
C LEU A 360 24.96 -7.61 -4.34
N GLY A 361 26.26 -7.94 -4.39
CA GLY A 361 27.24 -7.27 -5.25
C GLY A 361 27.96 -6.11 -4.60
N MET A 362 28.03 -6.05 -3.27
CA MET A 362 28.91 -5.12 -2.56
C MET A 362 30.38 -5.52 -2.77
N PRO A 363 31.28 -4.59 -3.14
CA PRO A 363 32.64 -4.93 -3.55
C PRO A 363 33.66 -4.96 -2.39
N SER A 364 33.42 -4.26 -1.29
CA SER A 364 34.36 -4.20 -0.16
C SER A 364 33.67 -3.99 1.19
N ASP A 365 34.34 -4.41 2.27
CA ASP A 365 33.89 -4.19 3.65
C ASP A 365 33.76 -2.70 3.97
N LYS A 366 34.67 -1.87 3.43
CA LYS A 366 34.65 -0.41 3.60
C LYS A 366 33.36 0.19 3.04
N GLU A 367 32.97 -0.19 1.82
CA GLU A 367 31.72 0.29 1.21
C GLU A 367 30.49 -0.19 1.97
N ILE A 368 30.51 -1.40 2.54
CA ILE A 368 29.42 -1.89 3.40
C ILE A 368 29.28 -1.02 4.65
N ILE A 369 30.39 -0.72 5.33
CA ILE A 369 30.37 0.11 6.55
C ILE A 369 29.91 1.54 6.24
N GLU A 370 30.42 2.13 5.15
CA GLU A 370 30.00 3.47 4.68
C GLU A 370 28.50 3.49 4.32
N MET A 371 28.00 2.44 3.67
CA MET A 371 26.59 2.30 3.31
C MET A 371 25.66 2.16 4.52
N ILE A 372 26.05 1.37 5.53
CA ILE A 372 25.30 1.28 6.79
C ILE A 372 25.27 2.65 7.48
N ASN A 373 26.32 3.47 7.30
CA ASN A 373 26.42 4.80 7.89
C ASN A 373 26.15 4.77 9.41
N CYS A 374 26.83 3.84 10.08
CA CYS A 374 26.78 3.68 11.53
C CYS A 374 27.69 4.70 12.20
N ASN A 375 27.31 5.15 13.39
CA ASN A 375 28.14 6.04 14.18
C ASN A 375 29.33 5.25 14.74
N LEU A 376 30.51 5.44 14.16
CA LEU A 376 31.74 4.76 14.59
C LEU A 376 32.24 5.18 15.98
N SER A 377 31.58 6.16 16.64
CA SER A 377 31.89 6.50 18.03
C SER A 377 31.29 5.52 19.05
N ASP A 378 30.33 4.66 18.66
CA ASP A 378 29.75 3.67 19.56
C ASP A 378 30.53 2.34 19.52
N GLU A 379 31.26 2.07 20.60
CA GLU A 379 32.02 0.82 20.77
C GLU A 379 31.15 -0.44 20.67
N SER A 380 29.89 -0.37 21.10
CA SER A 380 28.99 -1.53 21.09
C SER A 380 28.64 -1.95 19.66
N SER A 381 28.29 -0.98 18.81
CA SER A 381 28.02 -1.21 17.38
C SER A 381 29.28 -1.69 16.66
N VAL A 382 30.43 -1.03 16.91
CA VAL A 382 31.69 -1.41 16.26
C VAL A 382 32.08 -2.85 16.62
N LYS A 383 31.99 -3.22 17.91
CA LYS A 383 32.26 -4.59 18.36
C LYS A 383 31.34 -5.62 17.71
N LEU A 384 30.06 -5.31 17.58
CA LEU A 384 29.08 -6.20 16.94
C LEU A 384 29.33 -6.38 15.44
N LEU A 385 29.72 -5.31 14.73
CA LEU A 385 30.06 -5.40 13.31
C LEU A 385 31.34 -6.22 13.11
N LEU A 386 32.37 -5.99 13.92
CA LEU A 386 33.61 -6.77 13.89
C LEU A 386 33.37 -8.25 14.19
N SER A 387 32.57 -8.58 15.21
CA SER A 387 32.22 -9.97 15.50
C SER A 387 31.37 -10.60 14.41
N THR A 388 30.53 -9.84 13.72
CA THR A 388 29.77 -10.31 12.55
C THR A 388 30.69 -10.62 11.37
N ILE A 389 31.71 -9.80 11.12
CA ILE A 389 32.71 -10.04 10.06
C ILE A 389 33.50 -11.31 10.34
N SER A 390 34.05 -11.43 11.55
CA SER A 390 34.81 -12.62 11.97
C SER A 390 33.95 -13.88 11.89
N TYR A 391 32.69 -13.81 12.35
CA TYR A 391 31.75 -14.91 12.22
C TYR A 391 31.47 -15.31 10.75
N ALA A 392 31.37 -14.33 9.84
CA ALA A 392 31.20 -14.61 8.42
C ALA A 392 32.44 -15.27 7.80
N ASP A 393 33.64 -14.87 8.23
CA ASP A 393 34.91 -15.48 7.82
C ASP A 393 35.03 -16.93 8.32
N ASP A 394 34.65 -17.21 9.58
CA ASP A 394 34.65 -18.56 10.17
C ASP A 394 33.68 -19.51 9.44
N GLN A 395 32.46 -19.05 9.15
CA GLN A 395 31.43 -19.91 8.54
C GLN A 395 31.62 -20.09 7.04
N HIS A 396 32.16 -19.07 6.36
CA HIS A 396 32.18 -18.98 4.90
C HIS A 396 33.52 -18.40 4.41
N GLU A 397 34.60 -19.15 4.60
CA GLU A 397 35.94 -18.73 4.20
C GLU A 397 35.98 -18.30 2.72
N GLY A 398 36.51 -17.10 2.47
CA GLY A 398 36.67 -16.57 1.12
C GLY A 398 35.38 -16.04 0.48
N PHE A 399 34.33 -15.74 1.26
CA PHE A 399 33.07 -15.18 0.74
C PHE A 399 33.22 -13.89 -0.08
N ARG A 400 34.30 -13.13 0.16
CA ARG A 400 34.67 -11.91 -0.58
C ARG A 400 35.12 -12.19 -2.03
N ARG A 401 35.41 -13.44 -2.39
CA ARG A 401 35.77 -13.81 -3.77
C ARG A 401 34.51 -13.77 -4.66
N GLY A 402 34.65 -13.16 -5.84
CA GLY A 402 33.55 -12.95 -6.78
C GLY A 402 32.75 -14.24 -7.05
N GLY A 403 31.44 -14.18 -6.79
CA GLY A 403 30.50 -15.29 -7.05
C GLY A 403 30.47 -16.40 -6.00
N TYR A 404 31.37 -16.43 -5.01
CA TYR A 404 31.31 -17.43 -3.93
C TYR A 404 30.08 -17.22 -3.05
N SER A 405 29.84 -15.98 -2.59
CA SER A 405 28.68 -15.64 -1.77
C SER A 405 27.35 -16.02 -2.45
N SER A 406 27.20 -15.74 -3.74
CA SER A 406 25.99 -16.10 -4.49
C SER A 406 25.77 -17.61 -4.60
N LYS A 407 26.85 -18.40 -4.77
CA LYS A 407 26.77 -19.88 -4.76
C LYS A 407 26.36 -20.40 -3.39
N LYS A 408 26.93 -19.84 -2.32
CA LYS A 408 26.61 -20.26 -0.95
C LYS A 408 25.14 -20.00 -0.59
N ILE A 409 24.62 -18.83 -0.97
CA ILE A 409 23.19 -18.53 -0.79
C ILE A 409 22.32 -19.49 -1.59
N ASP A 410 22.73 -19.84 -2.82
CA ASP A 410 22.00 -20.80 -3.65
C ASP A 410 21.92 -22.18 -3.00
N GLU A 411 23.02 -22.66 -2.40
CA GLU A 411 23.03 -23.89 -1.61
C GLU A 411 22.10 -23.81 -0.39
N LEU A 412 22.15 -22.70 0.37
CA LEU A 412 21.33 -22.50 1.57
C LEU A 412 19.84 -22.43 1.25
N ILE A 413 19.45 -21.74 0.17
CA ILE A 413 18.06 -21.64 -0.27
C ILE A 413 17.56 -23.00 -0.75
N LYS A 414 18.36 -23.73 -1.53
CA LYS A 414 18.01 -25.09 -2.00
C LYS A 414 17.93 -26.12 -0.88
N GLY A 415 18.67 -25.92 0.21
CA GLY A 415 18.64 -26.77 1.40
C GLY A 415 17.43 -26.56 2.32
N THR A 416 16.56 -25.58 2.03
CA THR A 416 15.36 -25.34 2.84
C THR A 416 14.30 -26.43 2.67
N ARG A 417 13.38 -26.56 3.64
CA ARG A 417 12.30 -27.57 3.61
C ARG A 417 11.39 -27.45 2.37
N PHE A 418 11.24 -26.24 1.84
CA PHE A 418 10.39 -25.93 0.69
C PHE A 418 11.13 -24.98 -0.26
N PRO A 419 12.11 -25.49 -1.03
CA PRO A 419 12.95 -24.64 -1.85
C PRO A 419 12.15 -24.01 -2.99
N PRO A 420 12.42 -22.75 -3.35
CA PRO A 420 11.85 -22.13 -4.54
C PRO A 420 12.28 -22.87 -5.80
N LYS A 421 11.44 -22.81 -6.85
CA LYS A 421 11.75 -23.43 -8.16
C LYS A 421 12.68 -22.52 -8.99
N GLU A 422 12.67 -21.23 -8.70
CA GLU A 422 13.41 -20.22 -9.42
C GLU A 422 14.90 -20.21 -9.06
N SER A 423 15.72 -19.56 -9.89
CA SER A 423 17.13 -19.38 -9.56
C SER A 423 17.30 -18.42 -8.37
N THR A 424 18.44 -18.47 -7.68
CA THR A 424 18.72 -17.56 -6.56
C THR A 424 18.68 -16.08 -6.96
N LYS A 425 19.13 -15.74 -8.19
CA LYS A 425 19.03 -14.36 -8.70
C LYS A 425 17.57 -13.94 -8.83
N ASP A 426 16.75 -14.79 -9.45
CA ASP A 426 15.31 -14.52 -9.58
C ASP A 426 14.62 -14.45 -8.20
N CYS A 427 15.07 -15.24 -7.23
CA CYS A 427 14.55 -15.20 -5.87
C CYS A 427 14.87 -13.86 -5.18
N LEU A 428 16.11 -13.38 -5.30
CA LEU A 428 16.49 -12.07 -4.79
C LEU A 428 15.72 -10.96 -5.51
N ASP A 429 15.52 -11.08 -6.83
CA ASP A 429 14.79 -10.08 -7.60
C ASP A 429 13.30 -10.02 -7.26
N LYS A 430 12.64 -11.18 -7.12
CA LYS A 430 11.20 -11.29 -6.85
C LYS A 430 10.84 -11.14 -5.37
N TYR A 431 11.64 -11.68 -4.46
CA TYR A 431 11.25 -11.83 -3.05
C TYR A 431 11.96 -10.87 -2.09
N LEU A 432 13.20 -10.47 -2.35
CA LEU A 432 13.92 -9.51 -1.51
C LEU A 432 13.52 -8.08 -1.89
N PHE A 433 12.77 -7.39 -1.04
CA PHE A 433 12.28 -6.01 -1.22
C PHE A 433 11.72 -5.74 -2.63
N PRO A 434 10.56 -6.32 -2.99
CA PRO A 434 10.07 -6.33 -4.38
C PRO A 434 9.82 -4.94 -4.98
N THR A 435 9.60 -3.93 -4.14
CA THR A 435 9.42 -2.54 -4.56
C THR A 435 10.72 -1.88 -5.04
N LEU A 436 11.88 -2.46 -4.70
CA LEU A 436 13.20 -1.92 -5.03
C LEU A 436 13.79 -2.66 -6.23
N THR A 437 14.31 -1.90 -7.19
CA THR A 437 14.90 -2.45 -8.41
C THR A 437 16.43 -2.47 -8.31
N GLY A 438 17.04 -3.63 -8.52
CA GLY A 438 18.49 -3.77 -8.58
C GLY A 438 19.15 -4.06 -7.22
N SER A 439 20.21 -4.88 -7.27
CA SER A 439 20.85 -5.45 -6.09
C SER A 439 21.48 -4.40 -5.17
N LYS A 440 22.02 -3.31 -5.74
CA LYS A 440 22.60 -2.20 -4.95
C LYS A 440 21.56 -1.46 -4.11
N GLN A 441 20.37 -1.18 -4.65
CA GLN A 441 19.30 -0.53 -3.90
C GLN A 441 18.79 -1.44 -2.77
N LYS A 442 18.70 -2.74 -3.03
CA LYS A 442 18.33 -3.73 -2.01
C LYS A 442 19.39 -3.84 -0.91
N ALA A 443 20.67 -3.80 -1.28
CA ALA A 443 21.76 -3.75 -0.31
C ALA A 443 21.71 -2.47 0.54
N LEU A 444 21.46 -1.31 -0.07
CA LEU A 444 21.28 -0.04 0.63
C LEU A 444 20.12 -0.09 1.64
N PHE A 445 18.97 -0.63 1.25
CA PHE A 445 17.83 -0.78 2.15
C PHE A 445 18.12 -1.76 3.28
N LEU A 446 18.84 -2.85 3.01
CA LEU A 446 19.30 -3.76 4.06
C LEU A 446 20.28 -3.07 5.02
N GLY A 447 21.21 -2.25 4.50
CA GLY A 447 22.11 -1.44 5.32
C GLY A 447 21.36 -0.43 6.18
N TYR A 448 20.29 0.17 5.66
CA TYR A 448 19.39 1.02 6.43
C TYR A 448 18.66 0.24 7.54
N MET A 449 18.22 -1.00 7.29
CA MET A 449 17.67 -1.86 8.34
C MET A 449 18.69 -2.12 9.45
N VAL A 450 19.95 -2.42 9.08
CA VAL A 450 21.04 -2.61 10.04
C VAL A 450 21.29 -1.34 10.84
N LYS A 451 21.32 -0.16 10.19
CA LYS A 451 21.48 1.13 10.85
C LYS A 451 20.41 1.36 11.93
N ARG A 452 19.13 1.15 11.60
CA ARG A 452 18.03 1.31 12.57
C ARG A 452 18.14 0.35 13.75
N LEU A 453 18.53 -0.90 13.49
CA LEU A 453 18.72 -1.89 14.53
C LEU A 453 19.89 -1.50 15.45
N LEU A 454 21.01 -1.07 14.90
CA LEU A 454 22.19 -0.61 15.66
C LEU A 454 21.86 0.63 16.49
N GLN A 455 21.23 1.66 15.92
CA GLN A 455 20.82 2.85 16.66
C GLN A 455 19.95 2.51 17.88
N SER A 456 19.05 1.54 17.73
CA SER A 456 18.22 1.06 18.83
C SER A 456 19.03 0.23 19.84
N TYR A 457 19.95 -0.60 19.36
CA TYR A 457 20.85 -1.42 20.19
C TYR A 457 21.79 -0.58 21.07
N SER A 458 22.31 0.51 20.53
CA SER A 458 23.16 1.49 21.23
C SER A 458 22.40 2.43 22.17
N GLY A 459 21.06 2.36 22.19
CA GLY A 459 20.21 3.25 23.00
C GLY A 459 20.01 4.66 22.41
N GLN A 460 20.46 4.93 21.17
CA GLN A 460 20.22 6.21 20.49
C GLN A 460 18.80 6.29 19.86
N GLY A 461 18.15 5.16 19.65
CA GLY A 461 16.76 5.06 19.17
C GLY A 461 15.85 4.34 20.16
N LYS A 462 14.57 4.72 20.19
CA LYS A 462 13.56 3.96 20.94
C LYS A 462 13.07 2.77 20.11
N PRO A 463 12.89 1.58 20.71
CA PRO A 463 12.24 0.46 20.03
C PRO A 463 10.81 0.85 19.65
N ASP A 464 10.29 0.24 18.58
CA ASP A 464 8.96 0.58 18.08
C ASP A 464 7.89 0.06 19.05
N ASN A 465 6.98 0.94 19.48
CA ASN A 465 5.87 0.55 20.34
C ASN A 465 4.72 -0.05 19.52
N LYS A 466 4.41 -1.33 19.77
CA LYS A 466 3.33 -2.08 19.09
C LYS A 466 1.93 -1.56 19.41
N ASP A 467 1.75 -0.92 20.57
CA ASP A 467 0.44 -0.45 21.03
C ASP A 467 0.11 0.96 20.52
N ASP A 468 1.08 1.66 19.92
CA ASP A 468 0.89 2.99 19.38
C ASP A 468 -0.03 2.97 18.14
N PHE A 469 -1.11 3.76 18.17
CA PHE A 469 -2.05 3.89 17.07
C PHE A 469 -1.39 4.32 15.75
N ARG A 470 -0.25 5.03 15.80
CA ARG A 470 0.53 5.40 14.60
C ARG A 470 1.03 4.18 13.83
N ASN A 471 1.29 3.12 14.56
CA ASN A 471 1.80 1.86 14.02
C ASN A 471 0.68 0.86 13.71
N LYS A 472 -0.59 1.28 13.87
CA LYS A 472 -1.77 0.48 13.57
C LYS A 472 -2.46 0.99 12.30
N ARG A 473 -3.22 0.14 11.65
CA ARG A 473 -4.04 0.40 10.47
C ARG A 473 -5.41 -0.20 10.73
N LEU A 474 -6.44 0.41 10.14
CA LEU A 474 -7.80 -0.09 10.21
C LEU A 474 -8.15 -0.65 8.84
N ASP A 475 -8.34 -1.95 8.76
CA ASP A 475 -8.89 -2.61 7.59
C ASP A 475 -10.41 -2.43 7.65
N LEU A 476 -10.97 -1.73 6.66
CA LEU A 476 -12.41 -1.49 6.55
C LEU A 476 -13.06 -2.60 5.73
N THR A 477 -14.35 -2.45 5.45
CA THR A 477 -15.14 -3.44 4.71
C THR A 477 -14.51 -3.81 3.36
N GLY A 478 -14.00 -2.84 2.61
CA GLY A 478 -13.42 -3.05 1.28
C GLY A 478 -12.17 -3.93 1.32
N GLU A 479 -11.22 -3.62 2.19
CA GLU A 479 -9.96 -4.37 2.33
C GLU A 479 -10.20 -5.81 2.80
N LEU A 480 -11.14 -6.00 3.73
CA LEU A 480 -11.51 -7.32 4.24
C LEU A 480 -12.15 -8.19 3.15
N LEU A 481 -13.07 -7.60 2.36
CA LEU A 481 -13.69 -8.30 1.23
C LEU A 481 -12.70 -8.58 0.11
N GLU A 482 -11.79 -7.66 -0.18
CA GLU A 482 -10.72 -7.85 -1.16
C GLU A 482 -9.85 -9.04 -0.78
N TRP A 483 -9.44 -9.11 0.48
CA TRP A 483 -8.64 -10.22 1.00
C TRP A 483 -9.36 -11.57 0.87
N GLU A 484 -10.64 -11.64 1.24
CA GLU A 484 -11.41 -12.87 1.18
C GLU A 484 -11.68 -13.31 -0.27
N LEU A 485 -11.99 -12.35 -1.16
CA LEU A 485 -12.17 -12.61 -2.58
C LEU A 485 -10.88 -13.18 -3.21
N ARG A 486 -9.72 -12.61 -2.88
CA ARG A 486 -8.41 -13.11 -3.33
C ARG A 486 -8.18 -14.55 -2.88
N ASN A 487 -8.56 -14.91 -1.66
CA ASN A 487 -8.41 -16.27 -1.16
C ASN A 487 -9.32 -17.25 -1.91
N HIS A 488 -10.60 -16.92 -2.10
CA HIS A 488 -11.53 -17.76 -2.87
C HIS A 488 -11.09 -17.95 -4.31
N ILE A 489 -10.60 -16.90 -4.95
CA ILE A 489 -10.09 -16.97 -6.32
C ILE A 489 -8.84 -17.85 -6.41
N LYS A 490 -7.91 -17.75 -5.47
CA LYS A 490 -6.73 -18.66 -5.42
C LYS A 490 -7.15 -20.14 -5.30
N HIS A 491 -8.21 -20.42 -4.55
CA HIS A 491 -8.77 -21.77 -4.47
C HIS A 491 -9.43 -22.21 -5.79
N LEU A 492 -10.11 -21.30 -6.49
CA LEU A 492 -10.65 -21.57 -7.83
C LEU A 492 -9.55 -21.85 -8.85
N ASP A 493 -8.47 -21.06 -8.84
CA ASP A 493 -7.30 -21.26 -9.71
C ASP A 493 -6.68 -22.65 -9.51
N ALA A 494 -6.40 -23.04 -8.27
CA ALA A 494 -5.91 -24.38 -7.94
C ALA A 494 -6.86 -25.49 -8.43
N SER A 495 -8.18 -25.27 -8.32
CA SER A 495 -9.20 -26.23 -8.72
C SER A 495 -9.32 -26.36 -10.26
N LEU A 496 -9.23 -25.24 -10.98
CA LEU A 496 -9.23 -25.20 -12.46
C LEU A 496 -8.04 -25.95 -13.04
N ILE A 497 -6.87 -25.87 -12.39
CA ILE A 497 -5.66 -26.60 -12.78
C ILE A 497 -5.87 -28.12 -12.57
N THR A 498 -6.50 -28.54 -11.47
CA THR A 498 -6.73 -29.96 -11.14
C THR A 498 -7.88 -30.65 -11.87
N LEU A 499 -8.80 -29.90 -12.50
CA LEU A 499 -9.92 -30.47 -13.28
C LEU A 499 -9.53 -30.86 -14.72
N SER A 500 -8.22 -30.86 -15.03
CA SER A 500 -7.61 -31.27 -16.30
C SER A 500 -6.92 -32.62 -16.20
#